data_AF-A0A2X3B772-F1
#
_entry.id   AF-A0A2X3B772-F1
#
_cell.length_a   1.000
_cell.length_b   1.000
_cell.length_c   1.000
_cell.angle_alpha   90.00
_cell.angle_beta   90.00
_cell.angle_gamma   90.00
#
_symmetry.space_group_name_H-M   'P 1'
#
loop_
_entity.id
_entity.type
_entity.pdbx_description
1 polymer ?
#
loop_
_entity_poly.entity_id
_entity_poly.type
_entity_poly.pdbx_seq_one_letter_code
_entity_poly.pdbx_strand_id
1 'polypeptide(L)'
;MQTQHSKAFSFIEIVFILALFGILLGIVIPKLQIPQKACYTKLAHNLSNLQNHLSFFYTKATLSQSHIDQNKVFALIQSHHFESKNCFLGFEKSRFIAKAFSQKTTFSIEPNDLSVQPSFKCPFSSNALCREILNRTKTK
;
A
#
# COMPACT_ATOMS: atom_id res chain seq x y z
N MET A 1 -35.99 -10.18 -54.65
CA MET A 1 -36.11 -10.27 -53.18
C MET A 1 -34.88 -10.99 -52.65
N GLN A 2 -33.93 -10.27 -52.06
CA GLN A 2 -32.69 -10.83 -51.52
C GLN A 2 -32.96 -11.54 -50.19
N THR A 3 -32.70 -12.83 -50.12
CA THR A 3 -32.76 -13.60 -48.87
C THR A 3 -31.48 -13.34 -48.07
N GLN A 4 -31.64 -12.68 -46.92
CA GLN A 4 -30.56 -12.50 -45.95
C GLN A 4 -30.15 -13.87 -45.39
N HIS A 5 -29.00 -14.38 -45.82
CA HIS A 5 -28.33 -15.51 -45.18
C HIS A 5 -27.78 -15.05 -43.82
N SER A 6 -28.55 -15.25 -42.76
CA SER A 6 -28.01 -15.19 -41.40
C SER A 6 -27.12 -16.41 -41.21
N LYS A 7 -25.79 -16.22 -41.21
CA LYS A 7 -24.84 -17.29 -40.89
C LYS A 7 -24.99 -17.59 -39.40
N ALA A 8 -25.66 -18.68 -39.07
CA ALA A 8 -25.66 -19.23 -37.73
C ALA A 8 -24.24 -19.68 -37.39
N PHE A 9 -23.64 -19.09 -36.36
CA PHE A 9 -22.36 -19.53 -35.83
C PHE A 9 -22.48 -20.98 -35.35
N SER A 10 -21.52 -21.81 -35.74
CA SER A 10 -21.47 -23.21 -35.27
C SER A 10 -21.16 -23.23 -33.78
N PHE A 11 -21.83 -24.10 -33.01
CA PHE A 11 -21.58 -24.26 -31.57
C PHE A 11 -20.10 -24.53 -31.26
N ILE A 12 -19.41 -25.26 -32.14
CA ILE A 12 -17.98 -25.55 -32.04
C ILE A 12 -17.13 -24.28 -32.12
N GLU A 13 -17.52 -23.32 -32.98
CA GLU A 13 -16.82 -22.04 -33.15
C GLU A 13 -16.93 -21.20 -31.87
N ILE A 14 -18.10 -21.19 -31.23
CA ILE A 14 -18.33 -20.51 -29.95
C ILE A 14 -17.46 -21.13 -28.84
N VAL A 15 -17.38 -22.46 -28.76
CA VAL A 15 -16.55 -23.16 -27.77
C VAL A 15 -15.06 -22.81 -27.95
N PHE A 16 -14.58 -22.76 -29.19
CA PHE A 16 -13.20 -22.35 -29.49
C PHE A 16 -12.91 -20.90 -29.08
N ILE A 17 -13.84 -19.98 -29.36
CA ILE A 17 -13.70 -18.58 -28.96
C ILE A 17 -13.64 -18.44 -27.44
N LEU A 18 -14.52 -19.14 -26.71
CA LEU A 18 -14.53 -19.12 -25.24
C LEU A 18 -13.24 -19.70 -24.64
N ALA A 19 -12.71 -20.78 -25.22
CA ALA A 19 -11.44 -21.37 -24.79
C ALA A 19 -10.28 -20.39 -24.98
N LEU A 20 -10.19 -19.73 -26.14
CA LEU A 20 -9.17 -18.71 -26.41
C LEU A 20 -9.30 -17.50 -25.48
N PHE A 21 -10.52 -17.03 -25.22
CA PHE A 21 -10.78 -15.97 -24.25
C PHE A 21 -10.34 -16.35 -22.84
N GLY A 22 -10.59 -17.60 -22.41
CA GLY A 22 -10.15 -18.10 -21.11
C GLY A 22 -8.63 -18.03 -20.95
N ILE A 23 -7.88 -18.47 -21.97
CA ILE A 23 -6.41 -18.42 -21.98
C ILE A 23 -5.91 -16.97 -21.92
N LEU A 24 -6.50 -16.08 -22.72
CA LEU A 24 -6.13 -14.66 -22.77
C LEU A 24 -6.39 -13.97 -21.42
N LEU A 25 -7.54 -14.20 -20.80
CA LEU A 25 -7.88 -13.63 -19.50
C LEU A 25 -6.91 -14.09 -18.40
N GLY A 26 -6.51 -15.36 -18.41
CA GLY A 26 -5.55 -15.91 -17.45
C GLY A 26 -4.18 -15.20 -17.47
N ILE A 27 -3.75 -14.69 -18.62
CA ILE A 27 -2.46 -13.99 -18.78
C ILE A 27 -2.58 -12.49 -18.41
N VAL A 28 -3.72 -11.87 -18.69
CA VAL A 28 -3.91 -10.42 -18.50
C VAL A 28 -4.18 -10.04 -17.04
N ILE A 29 -5.00 -10.81 -16.32
CA ILE A 29 -5.38 -10.55 -14.93
C ILE A 29 -4.18 -10.35 -13.99
N PRO A 30 -3.14 -11.22 -13.98
CA PRO A 30 -2.00 -11.04 -13.07
C PRO A 30 -1.19 -9.76 -13.37
N LYS A 31 -1.17 -9.28 -14.62
CA LYS A 31 -0.45 -8.04 -14.98
C LYS A 31 -1.10 -6.78 -14.39
N LEU A 32 -2.42 -6.78 -14.21
CA LEU A 32 -3.16 -5.67 -13.60
C LEU A 32 -2.85 -5.51 -12.10
N GLN A 33 -2.38 -6.57 -11.43
CA GLN A 33 -2.05 -6.54 -9.99
C GLN A 33 -0.61 -6.06 -9.70
N ILE A 34 0.27 -6.01 -10.71
CA ILE A 34 1.67 -5.58 -10.56
C ILE A 34 1.79 -4.17 -9.94
N PRO A 35 1.10 -3.12 -10.44
CA PRO A 35 1.28 -1.78 -9.90
C PRO A 35 0.72 -1.65 -8.47
N GLN A 36 -0.28 -2.45 -8.10
CA GLN A 36 -0.79 -2.54 -6.73
C GLN A 36 0.24 -3.16 -5.78
N LYS A 37 0.84 -4.29 -6.18
CA LYS A 37 1.90 -4.93 -5.39
C LYS A 37 3.13 -4.04 -5.25
N ALA A 38 3.48 -3.27 -6.29
CA ALA A 38 4.57 -2.30 -6.23
C ALA A 38 4.27 -1.17 -5.23
N CYS A 39 3.03 -0.66 -5.21
CA CYS A 39 2.60 0.31 -4.21
C CYS A 39 2.70 -0.25 -2.78
N TYR A 40 2.25 -1.49 -2.55
CA TYR A 40 2.37 -2.13 -1.22
C TYR A 40 3.82 -2.25 -0.76
N THR A 41 4.73 -2.65 -1.64
CA THR A 41 6.17 -2.68 -1.34
C THR A 41 6.70 -1.29 -1.02
N LYS A 42 6.33 -0.28 -1.81
CA LYS A 42 6.77 1.11 -1.57
C LYS A 42 6.27 1.63 -0.23
N LEU A 43 5.02 1.34 0.14
CA LEU A 43 4.44 1.69 1.44
C LEU A 43 5.18 1.01 2.59
N ALA A 44 5.39 -0.31 2.51
CA ALA A 44 6.11 -1.07 3.52
C ALA A 44 7.56 -0.59 3.70
N HIS A 45 8.25 -0.28 2.60
CA HIS A 45 9.61 0.23 2.61
C HIS A 45 9.69 1.63 3.25
N ASN A 46 8.81 2.55 2.86
CA ASN A 46 8.78 3.90 3.46
C ASN A 46 8.44 3.85 4.94
N LEU A 47 7.49 2.99 5.36
CA LEU A 47 7.15 2.82 6.76
C LEU A 47 8.31 2.21 7.56
N SER A 48 9.02 1.23 7.00
CA SER A 48 10.21 0.63 7.63
C SER A 48 11.35 1.65 7.77
N ASN A 49 11.62 2.43 6.72
CA ASN A 49 12.63 3.50 6.77
C ASN A 49 12.28 4.57 7.78
N LEU A 50 11.01 4.99 7.84
CA LEU A 50 10.52 5.91 8.85
C LEU A 50 10.76 5.36 10.26
N GLN A 51 10.39 4.11 10.51
CA GLN A 51 10.63 3.47 11.82
C GLN A 51 12.12 3.40 12.16
N ASN A 52 12.99 3.06 11.20
CA ASN A 52 14.43 3.02 11.41
C ASN A 52 15.02 4.41 11.70
N HIS A 53 14.60 5.43 10.97
CA HIS A 53 15.02 6.81 11.18
C HIS A 53 14.57 7.34 12.55
N LEU A 54 13.34 7.00 12.98
CA LEU A 54 12.86 7.28 14.32
C LEU A 54 13.68 6.53 15.36
N SER A 55 13.87 5.21 15.24
CA SER A 55 14.71 4.43 16.14
C SER A 55 16.09 5.06 16.32
N PHE A 56 16.73 5.46 15.21
CA PHE A 56 18.04 6.10 15.24
C PHE A 56 18.01 7.46 15.94
N PHE A 57 17.00 8.28 15.64
CA PHE A 57 16.83 9.59 16.26
C PHE A 57 16.65 9.49 17.78
N TYR A 58 15.74 8.62 18.25
CA TYR A 58 15.51 8.39 19.67
C TYR A 58 16.73 7.77 20.36
N THR A 59 17.38 6.79 19.73
CA THR A 59 18.62 6.19 20.27
C THR A 59 19.71 7.24 20.45
N LYS A 60 19.94 8.10 19.44
CA LYS A 60 20.93 9.18 19.52
C LYS A 60 20.60 10.16 20.65
N ALA A 61 19.32 10.51 20.80
CA ALA A 61 18.90 11.43 21.85
C ALA A 61 19.08 10.84 23.26
N THR A 62 18.75 9.57 23.44
CA THR A 62 18.98 8.83 24.70
C THR A 62 20.47 8.75 25.04
N LEU A 63 21.33 8.41 24.07
CA LEU A 63 22.78 8.34 24.28
C LEU A 63 23.41 9.70 24.59
N SER A 64 22.86 10.77 24.04
CA SER A 64 23.35 12.14 24.24
C SER A 64 22.73 12.82 25.47
N GLN A 65 21.84 12.13 26.20
CA GLN A 65 21.02 12.70 27.30
C GLN A 65 20.30 14.00 26.90
N SER A 66 19.93 14.11 25.62
CA SER A 66 19.28 15.30 25.07
C SER A 66 17.77 15.15 25.08
N HIS A 67 17.06 16.26 25.27
CA HIS A 67 15.60 16.29 25.18
C HIS A 67 15.11 15.99 23.75
N ILE A 68 14.01 15.22 23.65
CA ILE A 68 13.37 14.90 22.36
C ILE A 68 12.64 16.14 21.84
N ASP A 69 13.07 16.64 20.69
CA ASP A 69 12.39 17.73 19.99
C ASP A 69 11.24 17.16 19.13
N GLN A 70 10.01 17.32 19.62
CA GLN A 70 8.80 16.84 18.94
C GLN A 70 8.64 17.43 17.53
N ASN A 71 9.09 18.66 17.29
CA ASN A 71 9.00 19.27 15.96
C ASN A 71 9.91 18.55 14.96
N LYS A 72 11.08 18.10 15.40
CA LYS A 72 11.99 17.28 14.56
C LYS A 72 11.41 15.90 14.29
N VAL A 73 10.76 15.29 15.28
CA VAL A 73 10.07 14.00 15.09
C VAL A 73 8.96 14.15 14.05
N PHE A 74 8.13 15.20 14.16
CA PHE A 74 7.07 15.45 13.19
C PHE A 74 7.62 15.75 11.79
N ALA A 75 8.66 16.57 11.68
CA ALA A 75 9.33 16.84 10.40
C ALA A 75 9.90 15.56 9.76
N LEU A 76 10.40 14.63 10.58
CA LEU A 76 10.90 13.34 10.12
C LEU A 76 9.78 12.42 9.64
N ILE A 77 8.60 12.43 10.28
CA ILE A 77 7.43 11.72 9.76
C ILE A 77 6.97 12.36 8.44
N GLN A 78 6.94 13.69 8.38
CA GLN A 78 6.48 14.44 7.20
C GLN A 78 7.42 14.30 6.00
N SER A 79 8.73 14.12 6.22
CA SER A 79 9.69 13.89 5.12
C SER A 79 9.49 12.56 4.41
N HIS A 80 8.77 11.61 5.02
CA HIS A 80 8.39 10.34 4.40
C HIS A 80 7.01 10.42 3.71
N HIS A 81 6.42 11.62 3.62
CA HIS A 81 5.24 11.86 2.79
C HIS A 81 5.57 11.51 1.34
N PHE A 82 4.71 10.73 0.69
CA PHE A 82 4.71 10.65 -0.75
C PHE A 82 3.29 10.52 -1.29
N GLU A 83 3.08 11.09 -2.48
CA GLU A 83 1.83 11.01 -3.19
C GLU A 83 2.08 10.64 -4.66
N SER A 84 1.27 9.72 -5.15
CA SER A 84 1.14 9.39 -6.56
C SER A 84 -0.31 9.01 -6.86
N LYS A 85 -0.67 8.97 -8.15
CA LYS A 85 -2.05 8.77 -8.63
C LYS A 85 -2.85 7.69 -7.89
N ASN A 86 -2.20 6.59 -7.50
CA ASN A 86 -2.85 5.47 -6.80
C ASN A 86 -2.07 4.99 -5.56
N CYS A 87 -1.12 5.77 -5.05
CA CYS A 87 -0.29 5.36 -3.91
C CYS A 87 0.07 6.57 -3.05
N PHE A 88 -0.32 6.54 -1.78
CA PHE A 88 -0.15 7.66 -0.86
C PHE A 88 0.32 7.19 0.50
N LEU A 89 1.25 7.93 1.10
CA LEU A 89 1.61 7.82 2.52
C LEU A 89 1.79 9.23 3.06
N GLY A 90 1.15 9.55 4.18
CA GLY A 90 1.30 10.86 4.80
C GLY A 90 0.15 11.21 5.73
N PHE A 91 0.15 12.45 6.21
CA PHE A 91 -0.94 12.97 7.04
C PHE A 91 -2.09 13.51 6.19
N GLU A 92 -3.30 13.07 6.50
CA GLU A 92 -4.56 13.64 5.99
C GLU A 92 -5.49 13.90 7.18
N LYS A 93 -5.91 15.16 7.38
CA LYS A 93 -6.78 15.57 8.50
C LYS A 93 -6.26 15.09 9.87
N SER A 94 -4.96 15.33 10.12
CA SER A 94 -4.26 14.93 11.36
C SER A 94 -4.16 13.44 11.62
N ARG A 95 -4.44 12.59 10.62
CA ARG A 95 -4.27 11.14 10.72
C ARG A 95 -3.22 10.69 9.73
N PHE A 96 -2.28 9.86 10.18
CA PHE A 96 -1.32 9.25 9.29
C PHE A 96 -2.01 8.13 8.51
N ILE A 97 -2.03 8.21 7.19
CA ILE A 97 -2.77 7.29 6.34
C ILE A 97 -1.87 6.70 5.26
N ALA A 98 -2.23 5.50 4.82
CA ALA A 98 -1.74 4.93 3.57
C ALA A 98 -2.92 4.65 2.64
N LYS A 99 -2.78 5.01 1.36
CA LYS A 99 -3.72 4.64 0.30
C LYS A 99 -2.99 3.87 -0.78
N ALA A 100 -3.65 2.84 -1.30
CA ALA A 100 -3.19 2.07 -2.43
C ALA A 100 -4.41 1.70 -3.27
N PHE A 101 -4.55 2.33 -4.42
CA PHE A 101 -5.70 2.16 -5.31
C PHE A 101 -7.02 2.42 -4.56
N SER A 102 -7.92 1.44 -4.53
CA SER A 102 -9.21 1.50 -3.84
C SER A 102 -9.12 1.25 -2.33
N GLN A 103 -7.94 0.90 -1.81
CA GLN A 103 -7.75 0.58 -0.40
C GLN A 103 -7.12 1.74 0.36
N LYS A 104 -7.60 1.98 1.57
CA LYS A 104 -7.07 2.98 2.50
C LYS A 104 -6.94 2.36 3.89
N THR A 105 -5.86 2.66 4.58
CA THR A 105 -5.69 2.36 5.99
C THR A 105 -5.27 3.61 6.74
N THR A 106 -5.67 3.70 8.00
CA THR A 106 -5.25 4.76 8.91
C THR A 106 -4.35 4.14 9.97
N PHE A 107 -3.26 4.82 10.29
CA PHE A 107 -2.35 4.46 11.36
C PHE A 107 -2.66 5.30 12.60
N SER A 108 -2.68 4.62 13.74
CA SER A 108 -2.63 5.23 15.07
C SER A 108 -1.15 5.30 15.49
N ILE A 109 -0.72 6.48 15.92
CA ILE A 109 0.64 6.72 16.39
C ILE A 109 0.59 6.64 17.92
N GLU A 110 1.24 5.64 18.52
CA GLU A 110 1.24 5.46 19.98
C GLU A 110 2.66 5.43 20.54
N PRO A 111 3.01 6.32 21.49
CA PRO A 111 2.13 7.32 22.11
C PRO A 111 2.01 8.62 21.30
N ASN A 112 0.90 9.36 21.51
CA ASN A 112 0.59 10.59 20.77
C ASN A 112 1.49 11.78 21.14
N ASP A 113 2.07 11.75 22.35
CA ASP A 113 2.93 12.80 22.89
C ASP A 113 4.36 12.72 22.35
N LEU A 114 4.70 11.65 21.61
CA LEU A 114 6.03 11.43 21.04
C LEU A 114 7.15 11.54 22.10
N SER A 115 6.83 11.27 23.37
CA SER A 115 7.80 11.32 24.47
C SER A 115 8.79 10.16 24.39
N VAL A 116 8.30 9.02 23.91
CA VAL A 116 9.07 7.84 23.56
C VAL A 116 8.83 7.48 22.10
N GLN A 117 9.70 6.60 21.56
CA GLN A 117 9.62 6.17 20.18
C GLN A 117 8.20 5.72 19.82
N PRO A 118 7.53 6.37 18.85
CA PRO A 118 6.16 6.04 18.51
C PRO A 118 6.10 4.75 17.68
N SER A 119 5.06 3.98 17.94
CA SER A 119 4.65 2.81 17.17
C SER A 119 3.51 3.19 16.21
N PHE A 120 3.58 2.69 14.98
CA PHE A 120 2.53 2.88 13.98
C PHE A 120 1.66 1.64 13.94
N LYS A 121 0.48 1.72 14.56
CA LYS A 121 -0.50 0.62 14.61
C LYS A 121 -1.57 0.84 13.55
N CYS A 122 -2.02 -0.24 12.91
CA CYS A 122 -3.15 -0.20 11.99
C CYS A 122 -4.06 -1.42 12.22
N PRO A 123 -5.34 -1.37 11.81
CA PRO A 123 -6.30 -2.44 12.07
C PRO A 123 -6.02 -3.67 11.20
N PHE A 124 -5.14 -4.55 11.68
CA PHE A 124 -4.62 -5.71 10.93
C PHE A 124 -5.70 -6.73 10.52
N SER A 125 -6.68 -6.96 11.38
CA SER A 125 -7.75 -7.94 11.15
C SER A 125 -8.74 -7.48 10.08
N SER A 126 -9.13 -6.20 10.11
CA SER A 126 -10.19 -5.67 9.23
C SER A 126 -9.67 -4.99 7.96
N ASN A 127 -8.37 -4.69 7.86
CA ASN A 127 -7.81 -3.96 6.72
C ASN A 127 -6.75 -4.76 5.95
N ALA A 128 -7.09 -5.15 4.72
CA ALA A 128 -6.20 -5.92 3.85
C ALA A 128 -4.90 -5.17 3.49
N LEU A 129 -4.98 -3.85 3.27
CA LEU A 129 -3.80 -3.02 3.00
C LEU A 129 -2.85 -2.97 4.20
N CYS A 130 -3.38 -2.78 5.41
CA CYS A 130 -2.59 -2.84 6.65
C CYS A 130 -1.85 -4.17 6.77
N ARG A 131 -2.53 -5.30 6.52
CA ARG A 131 -1.93 -6.63 6.57
C ARG A 131 -0.82 -6.81 5.53
N GLU A 132 -1.05 -6.39 4.28
CA GLU A 132 -0.03 -6.47 3.22
C GLU A 132 1.21 -5.62 3.54
N ILE A 133 1.02 -4.41 4.06
CA ILE A 133 2.12 -3.53 4.46
C ILE A 133 2.92 -4.18 5.59
N LEU A 134 2.25 -4.57 6.69
CA LEU A 134 2.92 -5.08 7.89
C LEU A 134 3.59 -6.43 7.67
N ASN A 135 3.00 -7.32 6.87
CA ASN A 135 3.63 -8.60 6.52
C ASN A 135 4.96 -8.36 5.80
N ARG A 136 4.99 -7.44 4.84
CA ARG A 136 6.21 -7.10 4.08
C ARG A 136 7.26 -6.36 4.90
N THR A 137 6.86 -5.66 5.96
CA THR A 137 7.79 -5.06 6.91
C THR A 137 8.47 -6.12 7.80
N LYS A 138 7.83 -7.26 8.05
CA LYS A 138 8.35 -8.35 8.90
C LYS A 138 9.25 -9.35 8.16
N THR A 139 9.09 -9.53 6.85
CA THR A 139 9.82 -10.55 6.06
C THR A 139 11.27 -10.15 5.73
N LYS A 140 12.00 -9.55 6.66
CA LYS A 140 13.39 -9.14 6.45
C LYS A 140 14.37 -10.02 7.21
#